data_AF-A0A847CN12-F1
#
_entry.id   AF-A0A847CN12-F1
#
_cell.length_a   1.000
_cell.length_b   1.000
_cell.length_c   1.000
_cell.angle_alpha   90.00
_cell.angle_beta   90.00
_cell.angle_gamma   90.00
#
_symmetry.space_group_name_H-M   'P 1'
#
loop_
_entity.id
_entity.type
_entity.pdbx_description
1 polymer ?
#
loop_
_entity_poly.entity_id
_entity_poly.type
_entity_poly.pdbx_seq_one_letter_code
_entity_poly.pdbx_strand_id
1 'polypeptide(L)'
;AAVTSVVLVAVILAPAGVKEALLLIQVGLFALGAFIGPTATPQSKFYAAFVRPRIGAPTETEDSRPPQFAQAVGLAFTAPAAVLLFAGFSSAALVLVGFALAAALLNAATGFCLGCEMYLITRRLAKQFV
;
A
#
# COMPACT_ATOMS: atom_id res chain seq x y z
N ALA A 1 5.40 -4.62 1.23
CA ALA A 1 5.10 -4.74 -0.21
C ALA A 1 4.62 -6.14 -0.58
N ALA A 2 5.41 -7.19 -0.35
CA ALA A 2 5.04 -8.57 -0.74
C ALA A 2 3.65 -9.01 -0.25
N VAL A 3 3.31 -8.77 1.04
CA VAL A 3 1.98 -9.10 1.58
C VAL A 3 0.87 -8.38 0.81
N THR A 4 1.03 -7.07 0.57
CA THR A 4 0.09 -6.28 -0.24
C THR A 4 -0.05 -6.82 -1.66
N SER A 5 1.05 -7.21 -2.31
CA SER A 5 1.02 -7.83 -3.63
C SER A 5 0.20 -9.13 -3.62
N VAL A 6 0.41 -9.98 -2.61
CA VAL A 6 -0.37 -11.23 -2.45
C VAL A 6 -1.85 -10.93 -2.26
N VAL A 7 -2.21 -9.96 -1.43
CA VAL A 7 -3.61 -9.57 -1.22
C VAL A 7 -4.24 -9.03 -2.50
N LEU A 8 -3.55 -8.16 -3.23
CA LEU A 8 -4.08 -7.59 -4.47
C LEU A 8 -4.19 -8.63 -5.61
N VAL A 9 -3.27 -9.60 -5.68
CA VAL A 9 -3.42 -10.77 -6.57
C VAL A 9 -4.65 -11.58 -6.16
N ALA A 10 -4.85 -11.82 -4.86
CA ALA A 10 -6.03 -12.52 -4.37
C ALA A 10 -7.33 -11.77 -4.70
N VAL A 11 -7.35 -10.43 -4.64
CA VAL A 11 -8.50 -9.62 -5.07
C VAL A 11 -8.84 -9.85 -6.55
N ILE A 12 -7.82 -9.93 -7.42
CA ILE A 12 -8.02 -10.15 -8.86
C ILE A 12 -8.59 -11.55 -9.13
N LEU A 13 -8.10 -12.56 -8.44
CA LEU A 13 -8.44 -13.97 -8.69
C LEU A 13 -9.67 -14.46 -7.90
N ALA A 14 -10.09 -13.76 -6.85
CA ALA A 14 -11.16 -14.19 -5.97
C ALA A 14 -12.55 -14.11 -6.65
N PRO A 15 -13.49 -14.99 -6.27
CA PRO A 15 -14.88 -14.89 -6.69
C PRO A 15 -15.58 -13.65 -6.09
N ALA A 16 -16.75 -13.33 -6.64
CA ALA A 16 -17.62 -12.30 -6.06
C ALA A 16 -17.99 -12.64 -4.61
N GLY A 17 -18.22 -11.61 -3.80
CA GLY A 17 -18.34 -11.65 -2.34
C GLY A 17 -16.97 -11.61 -1.64
N VAL A 18 -16.01 -12.44 -2.07
CA VAL A 18 -14.69 -12.52 -1.44
C VAL A 18 -13.78 -11.37 -1.89
N LYS A 19 -13.79 -11.02 -3.17
CA LYS A 19 -12.94 -9.94 -3.70
C LYS A 19 -13.25 -8.59 -3.07
N GLU A 20 -14.53 -8.31 -2.80
CA GLU A 20 -15.01 -7.06 -2.23
C GLU A 20 -14.53 -6.96 -0.78
N ALA A 21 -14.65 -8.05 -0.02
CA ALA A 21 -14.15 -8.12 1.35
C ALA A 21 -12.62 -7.91 1.40
N LEU A 22 -11.86 -8.60 0.55
CA LEU A 22 -10.41 -8.45 0.47
C LEU A 22 -9.99 -7.03 0.09
N LEU A 23 -10.66 -6.43 -0.89
CA LEU A 23 -10.38 -5.07 -1.34
C LEU A 23 -10.71 -4.05 -0.23
N LEU A 24 -11.83 -4.21 0.47
CA LEU A 24 -12.18 -3.35 1.60
C LEU A 24 -11.19 -3.46 2.76
N ILE A 25 -10.73 -4.66 3.09
CA ILE A 25 -9.66 -4.85 4.08
C ILE A 25 -8.41 -4.09 3.64
N GLN A 26 -8.01 -4.23 2.38
CA GLN A 26 -6.81 -3.57 1.86
C GLN A 26 -6.95 -2.03 1.84
N VAL A 27 -8.14 -1.51 1.51
CA VAL A 27 -8.48 -0.09 1.63
C VAL A 27 -8.35 0.37 3.07
N GLY A 28 -8.89 -0.39 4.04
CA GLY A 28 -8.77 -0.07 5.46
C GLY A 28 -7.32 -0.05 5.95
N LEU A 29 -6.49 -0.99 5.49
CA LEU A 29 -5.06 -1.03 5.80
C LEU A 29 -4.32 0.18 5.22
N PHE A 30 -4.63 0.56 3.97
CA PHE A 30 -4.05 1.75 3.35
C PHE A 30 -4.50 3.03 4.05
N ALA A 31 -5.77 3.15 4.41
CA ALA A 31 -6.31 4.29 5.15
C ALA A 31 -5.63 4.43 6.52
N LEU A 32 -5.50 3.33 7.26
CA LEU A 32 -4.80 3.31 8.53
C LEU A 32 -3.33 3.74 8.37
N GLY A 33 -2.65 3.20 7.37
CA GLY A 33 -1.26 3.54 7.05
C GLY A 33 -1.09 5.00 6.62
N ALA A 34 -2.05 5.56 5.89
CA ALA A 34 -2.02 6.93 5.37
C ALA A 34 -2.33 7.98 6.45
N PHE A 35 -3.36 7.76 7.28
CA PHE A 35 -3.84 8.76 8.23
C PHE A 35 -3.20 8.65 9.61
N ILE A 36 -2.96 7.44 10.12
CA ILE A 36 -2.37 7.23 11.45
C ILE A 36 -0.86 6.99 11.33
N GLY A 37 -0.46 6.25 10.31
CA GLY A 37 0.93 5.98 9.99
C GLY A 37 1.21 4.50 9.73
N PRO A 38 2.29 4.17 8.99
CA PRO A 38 2.59 2.81 8.57
C PRO A 38 2.83 1.84 9.74
N THR A 39 3.32 2.34 10.87
CA THR A 39 3.57 1.59 12.11
C THR A 39 2.29 1.24 12.88
N ALA A 40 1.15 1.87 12.56
CA ALA A 40 -0.13 1.58 13.19
C ALA A 40 -0.81 0.32 12.62
N THR A 41 -0.38 -0.13 11.43
CA THR A 41 -1.02 -1.26 10.74
C THR A 41 -0.90 -2.57 11.53
N PRO A 42 -1.91 -3.47 11.49
CA PRO A 42 -1.83 -4.78 12.15
C PRO A 42 -0.60 -5.57 11.72
N GLN A 43 -0.23 -5.46 10.45
CA GLN A 43 0.93 -6.13 9.86
C GLN A 43 2.25 -5.64 10.49
N SER A 44 2.42 -4.34 10.70
CA SER A 44 3.63 -3.80 11.33
C SER A 44 3.69 -4.13 12.82
N LYS A 45 2.55 -4.14 13.52
CA LYS A 45 2.46 -4.62 14.91
C LYS A 45 2.85 -6.09 15.03
N PHE A 46 2.36 -6.94 14.13
CA PHE A 46 2.73 -8.36 14.09
C PHE A 46 4.23 -8.54 13.82
N TYR A 47 4.78 -7.83 12.85
CA TYR A 47 6.22 -7.83 12.58
C TYR A 47 7.03 -7.41 13.82
N ALA A 48 6.63 -6.31 14.47
CA ALA A 48 7.32 -5.79 15.66
C ALA A 48 7.25 -6.76 16.85
N ALA A 49 6.13 -7.45 17.05
CA ALA A 49 5.94 -8.35 18.19
C ALA A 49 6.58 -9.73 17.99
N PHE A 50 6.53 -10.29 16.78
CA PHE A 50 6.91 -11.69 16.53
C PHE A 50 8.17 -11.84 15.70
N VAL A 51 8.42 -10.97 14.72
CA VAL A 51 9.55 -11.13 13.79
C VAL A 51 10.76 -10.38 14.30
N ARG A 52 10.60 -9.10 14.66
CA ARG A 52 11.67 -8.21 15.12
C ARG A 52 12.51 -8.78 16.28
N PRO A 53 11.94 -9.42 17.32
CA PRO A 53 12.74 -9.99 18.41
C PRO A 53 13.67 -11.14 17.95
N ARG A 54 13.38 -11.79 16.82
CA ARG A 54 14.14 -12.95 16.31
C ARG A 54 15.27 -12.58 15.35
N ILE A 55 15.19 -11.42 14.72
CA ILE A 55 16.17 -10.97 13.71
C ILE A 55 17.07 -9.82 14.19
N GLY A 56 16.84 -9.30 15.40
CA GLY A 56 17.61 -8.19 15.97
C GLY A 56 17.12 -6.81 15.53
N ALA A 57 17.73 -5.76 16.10
CA ALA A 57 17.42 -4.38 15.72
C ALA A 57 18.04 -4.03 14.36
N PRO A 58 17.32 -3.32 13.47
CA PRO A 58 17.89 -2.83 12.23
C PRO A 58 18.97 -1.78 12.52
N THR A 59 20.02 -1.76 11.68
CA THR A 59 21.13 -0.80 11.78
C THR A 59 20.72 0.63 11.42
N GLU A 60 19.71 0.77 10.55
CA GLU A 60 19.17 2.05 10.10
C GLU A 60 17.65 1.99 10.04
N THR A 61 16.99 3.10 10.39
CA THR A 61 15.53 3.24 10.28
C THR A 61 15.20 4.41 9.38
N GLU A 62 14.37 4.17 8.37
CA GLU A 62 13.88 5.23 7.48
C GLU A 62 12.83 6.11 8.17
N ASP A 63 12.74 7.37 7.74
CA ASP A 63 11.68 8.29 8.10
C ASP A 63 10.29 7.70 7.74
N SER A 64 9.28 7.90 8.60
CA SER A 64 7.93 7.36 8.36
C SER A 64 7.12 8.15 7.33
N ARG A 65 7.50 9.39 7.01
CA ARG A 65 6.73 10.29 6.13
C ARG A 65 6.66 9.80 4.67
N PRO A 66 7.76 9.42 3.99
CA PRO A 66 7.67 8.90 2.62
C PRO A 66 6.83 7.61 2.52
N PRO A 67 6.99 6.61 3.40
CA PRO A 67 6.11 5.44 3.41
C PRO A 67 4.64 5.79 3.70
N GLN A 68 4.36 6.74 4.58
CA GLN A 68 2.99 7.20 4.83
C GLN A 68 2.34 7.80 3.57
N PHE A 69 3.09 8.59 2.79
CA PHE A 69 2.64 9.08 1.50
C PHE A 69 2.38 7.94 0.50
N ALA A 70 3.25 6.94 0.45
CA ALA A 70 3.04 5.77 -0.39
C ALA A 70 1.73 5.02 -0.03
N GLN A 71 1.36 4.95 1.25
CA GLN A 71 0.07 4.39 1.68
C GLN A 71 -1.11 5.23 1.18
N ALA A 72 -0.99 6.57 1.20
CA ALA A 72 -2.01 7.46 0.66
C ALA A 72 -2.19 7.27 -0.86
N VAL A 73 -1.09 7.08 -1.60
CA VAL A 73 -1.15 6.76 -3.04
C VAL A 73 -1.86 5.42 -3.26
N GLY A 74 -1.52 4.37 -2.48
CA GLY A 74 -2.22 3.08 -2.53
C GLY A 74 -3.72 3.21 -2.24
N LEU A 75 -4.09 4.03 -1.27
CA LEU A 75 -5.49 4.35 -0.98
C LEU A 75 -6.18 5.04 -2.16
N ALA A 76 -5.52 5.99 -2.81
CA ALA A 76 -6.06 6.73 -3.94
C ALA A 76 -6.40 5.84 -5.16
N PHE A 77 -5.75 4.68 -5.31
CA PHE A 77 -6.13 3.68 -6.32
C PHE A 77 -7.20 2.71 -5.80
N THR A 78 -7.02 2.18 -4.59
CA THR A 78 -7.88 1.11 -4.07
C THR A 78 -9.26 1.59 -3.62
N ALA A 79 -9.39 2.81 -3.11
CA ALA A 79 -10.70 3.33 -2.67
C ALA A 79 -11.65 3.56 -3.86
N PRO A 80 -11.26 4.25 -4.96
CA PRO A 80 -12.10 4.33 -6.15
C PRO A 80 -12.33 2.95 -6.80
N ALA A 81 -11.35 2.04 -6.73
CA ALA A 81 -11.55 0.67 -7.19
C ALA A 81 -12.67 -0.03 -6.43
N ALA A 82 -12.73 0.12 -5.10
CA ALA A 82 -13.81 -0.43 -4.29
C ALA A 82 -15.17 0.16 -4.70
N VAL A 83 -15.26 1.49 -4.86
CA VAL A 83 -16.49 2.16 -5.31
C VAL A 83 -16.95 1.62 -6.67
N LEU A 84 -16.05 1.52 -7.64
CA LEU A 84 -16.36 1.00 -8.98
C LEU A 84 -16.79 -0.48 -8.94
N LEU A 85 -16.18 -1.28 -8.07
CA LEU A 85 -16.50 -2.69 -7.92
C LEU A 85 -17.94 -2.86 -7.39
N PHE A 86 -18.33 -2.10 -6.36
CA PHE A 86 -19.70 -2.10 -5.84
C PHE A 86 -20.71 -1.48 -6.80
N ALA A 87 -20.29 -0.55 -7.65
CA ALA A 87 -21.11 0.02 -8.71
C ALA A 87 -21.24 -0.90 -9.95
N GLY A 88 -20.65 -2.10 -9.94
CA GLY A 88 -20.73 -3.09 -11.02
C GLY A 88 -19.70 -2.90 -12.14
N PHE A 89 -18.87 -1.85 -12.10
CA PHE A 89 -17.81 -1.57 -13.07
C PHE A 89 -16.54 -2.38 -12.78
N SER A 90 -16.68 -3.71 -12.80
CA SER A 90 -15.63 -4.66 -12.41
C SER A 90 -14.32 -4.47 -13.18
N SER A 91 -14.39 -4.28 -14.51
CA SER A 91 -13.18 -4.11 -15.33
C SER A 91 -12.39 -2.85 -14.94
N ALA A 92 -13.08 -1.72 -14.71
CA ALA A 92 -12.43 -0.48 -14.30
C ALA A 92 -11.83 -0.59 -12.89
N ALA A 93 -12.53 -1.26 -11.97
CA ALA A 93 -12.01 -1.56 -10.63
C ALA A 93 -10.72 -2.41 -10.70
N LEU A 94 -10.71 -3.46 -11.51
CA LEU A 94 -9.54 -4.34 -11.66
C LEU A 94 -8.35 -3.65 -12.32
N VAL A 95 -8.57 -2.69 -13.23
CA VAL A 95 -7.50 -1.86 -13.79
C VAL A 95 -6.82 -1.04 -12.69
N LEU A 96 -7.60 -0.40 -11.80
CA LEU A 96 -7.04 0.36 -10.67
C LEU A 96 -6.31 -0.54 -9.68
N VAL A 97 -6.87 -1.71 -9.35
CA VAL A 97 -6.19 -2.73 -8.54
C VAL A 97 -4.90 -3.19 -9.20
N GLY A 98 -4.89 -3.33 -10.53
CA GLY A 98 -3.72 -3.67 -11.33
C GLY A 98 -2.59 -2.65 -11.20
N PHE A 99 -2.89 -1.35 -11.24
CA PHE A 99 -1.90 -0.30 -11.01
C PHE A 99 -1.30 -0.35 -9.60
N ALA A 100 -2.16 -0.51 -8.58
CA ALA A 100 -1.70 -0.66 -7.21
C ALA A 100 -0.83 -1.92 -7.03
N LEU A 101 -1.21 -3.02 -7.69
CA LEU A 101 -0.45 -4.27 -7.70
C LEU A 101 0.90 -4.11 -8.38
N ALA A 102 0.97 -3.43 -9.52
CA ALA A 102 2.22 -3.18 -10.24
C ALA A 102 3.22 -2.41 -9.36
N ALA A 103 2.76 -1.35 -8.70
CA ALA A 103 3.59 -0.59 -7.76
C ALA A 103 4.04 -1.43 -6.55
N ALA A 104 3.14 -2.24 -5.99
CA ALA A 104 3.46 -3.12 -4.87
C ALA A 104 4.46 -4.22 -5.26
N LEU A 105 4.29 -4.83 -6.43
CA LEU A 105 5.19 -5.85 -6.97
C LEU A 105 6.57 -5.29 -7.28
N LEU A 106 6.65 -4.09 -7.88
CA LEU A 106 7.92 -3.42 -8.13
C LEU A 106 8.70 -3.27 -6.82
N ASN A 107 8.05 -2.74 -5.79
CA ASN A 107 8.68 -2.58 -4.47
C ASN A 107 9.04 -3.94 -3.81
N ALA A 108 8.21 -4.96 -3.99
CA ALA A 108 8.49 -6.29 -3.46
C ALA A 108 9.66 -6.99 -4.16
N ALA A 109 9.81 -6.80 -5.47
CA ALA A 109 10.80 -7.49 -6.29
C ALA A 109 12.16 -6.80 -6.31
N THR A 110 12.19 -5.46 -6.30
CA THR A 110 13.43 -4.68 -6.44
C THR A 110 13.80 -3.87 -5.21
N GLY A 111 12.89 -3.77 -4.22
CA GLY A 111 13.05 -2.85 -3.09
C GLY A 111 12.79 -1.38 -3.45
N PHE A 112 12.37 -1.09 -4.70
CA PHE A 112 12.11 0.27 -5.16
C PHE A 112 10.69 0.74 -4.79
N CYS A 113 10.60 1.65 -3.81
CA CYS A 113 9.34 2.29 -3.42
C CYS A 113 9.06 3.53 -4.28
N LEU A 114 8.31 3.35 -5.39
CA LEU A 114 7.92 4.45 -6.30
C LEU A 114 7.25 5.63 -5.57
N GLY A 115 6.38 5.36 -4.60
CA GLY A 115 5.72 6.41 -3.81
C GLY A 115 6.68 7.20 -2.93
N CYS A 116 7.68 6.54 -2.35
CA CYS A 116 8.69 7.17 -1.50
C CYS A 116 9.57 8.11 -2.32
N GLU A 117 10.04 7.67 -3.49
CA GLU A 117 10.80 8.50 -4.43
C GLU A 117 9.99 9.69 -4.94
N MET A 118 8.72 9.47 -5.30
CA MET A 118 7.84 10.55 -5.72
C MET A 118 7.71 11.62 -4.62
N TYR A 119 7.55 11.22 -3.35
CA TYR A 119 7.54 12.15 -2.22
C TYR A 119 8.84 12.96 -2.12
N LEU A 120 10.01 12.32 -2.19
CA LEU A 120 11.30 13.00 -2.09
C LEU A 120 11.54 13.96 -3.25
N ILE A 121 11.20 13.56 -4.47
CA ILE A 121 11.29 14.39 -5.67
C ILE A 121 10.38 15.61 -5.52
N THR A 122 9.11 15.42 -5.15
CA THR A 122 8.17 16.53 -4.94
C THR A 122 8.66 17.48 -3.86
N ARG A 123 9.22 16.97 -2.75
CA ARG A 123 9.79 17.81 -1.68
C ARG A 123 11.06 18.56 -2.12
N ARG A 124 11.90 17.95 -2.97
CA ARG A 124 13.10 18.59 -3.53
C ARG A 124 12.72 19.71 -4.49
N LEU A 125 11.77 19.47 -5.38
CA LEU A 125 11.24 20.48 -6.31
C LEU A 125 10.56 21.61 -5.55
N ALA A 126 9.71 21.32 -4.56
CA ALA A 126 9.04 22.35 -3.76
C ALA A 126 10.01 23.29 -3.04
N LYS A 127 11.18 22.81 -2.61
CA LYS A 127 12.24 23.64 -2.04
C LYS A 127 12.97 24.52 -3.06
N GLN A 128 12.92 24.21 -4.36
CA GLN A 128 13.55 25.04 -5.39
C GLN A 128 12.68 26.23 -5.81
N PHE A 129 11.38 26.18 -5.50
CA PHE A 129 10.42 27.23 -5.84
C PHE A 129 10.09 28.17 -4.67
N VAL A 130 10.72 27.99 -3.50
CA VAL A 130 10.59 28.82 -2.29
C VAL A 130 11.95 29.41 -1.97
#